data_AF-A0A9J6GUP9-F1
#
_entry.id   AF-A0A9J6GUP9-F1
#
_cell.length_a   1.000
_cell.length_b   1.000
_cell.length_c   1.000
_cell.angle_alpha   90.00
_cell.angle_beta   90.00
_cell.angle_gamma   90.00
#
_symmetry.space_group_name_H-M   'P 1'
#
loop_
_entity.id
_entity.type
_entity.pdbx_description
1 polymer ?
#
loop_
_entity_poly.entity_id
_entity_poly.type
_entity_poly.pdbx_seq_one_letter_code
_entity_poly.pdbx_strand_id
1 'polypeptide(L)'
;MDLSDEDDDLDDLDDSSECSDSSTGGDDNEDDTQCSREFQPRGPIWKVADFSPRCTLDTTPPQVHSNRLCLRFAYFTKYFPETFWKLCAEEETNLYSVQTRAHRSVRTSASEMTKLAGIHLLMGLLALPRARLYWSRISAIPLVAENKTRDQFFDLRGMLHFVDITQTGITN
;
A
#
# COMPACT_ATOMS: atom_id res chain seq x y z
N MET A 1 -41.39 -9.77 -25.15
CA MET A 1 -40.55 -8.63 -25.54
C MET A 1 -41.09 -7.46 -24.76
N ASP A 2 -40.36 -7.04 -23.74
CA ASP A 2 -40.63 -5.83 -22.98
C ASP A 2 -39.25 -5.20 -22.77
N LEU A 3 -39.03 -4.07 -23.42
CA LEU A 3 -37.78 -3.31 -23.42
C LEU A 3 -38.05 -2.10 -22.53
N SER A 4 -37.59 -2.15 -21.28
CA SER A 4 -37.57 -0.99 -20.40
C SER A 4 -36.16 -0.39 -20.47
N ASP A 5 -36.12 0.81 -21.04
CA ASP A 5 -34.95 1.61 -21.36
C ASP A 5 -34.07 1.95 -20.14
N GLU A 6 -32.79 2.12 -20.45
CA GLU A 6 -31.68 2.49 -19.57
C GLU A 6 -31.66 4.01 -19.37
N ASP A 7 -31.54 4.47 -18.11
CA ASP A 7 -31.09 5.81 -17.78
C ASP A 7 -29.76 5.69 -17.02
N ASP A 8 -28.65 5.84 -17.76
CA ASP A 8 -27.29 6.01 -17.24
C ASP A 8 -27.03 7.52 -17.06
N ASP A 9 -27.10 8.00 -15.82
CA ASP A 9 -26.74 9.37 -15.46
C ASP A 9 -25.21 9.54 -15.52
N LEU A 10 -24.72 10.13 -16.61
CA LEU A 10 -23.35 10.60 -16.78
C LEU A 10 -23.23 12.02 -16.20
N ASP A 11 -22.61 12.16 -15.03
CA ASP A 11 -22.19 13.46 -14.49
C ASP A 11 -21.03 14.03 -15.35
N ASP A 12 -21.33 15.09 -16.08
CA ASP A 12 -20.39 15.91 -16.85
C ASP A 12 -19.40 16.65 -15.93
N LEU A 13 -18.11 16.46 -16.19
CA LEU A 13 -17.01 17.19 -15.56
C LEU A 13 -16.83 18.55 -16.25
N ASP A 14 -17.21 19.62 -15.57
CA ASP A 14 -16.85 21.01 -15.89
C ASP A 14 -15.39 21.28 -15.46
N ASP A 15 -14.47 21.23 -16.42
CA ASP A 15 -13.09 21.73 -16.27
C ASP A 15 -12.95 23.02 -17.08
N SER A 16 -13.46 24.11 -16.49
CA SER A 16 -13.28 25.45 -17.02
C SER A 16 -11.95 26.02 -16.54
N SER A 17 -11.01 26.06 -17.47
CA SER A 17 -9.69 26.69 -17.39
C SER A 17 -9.76 28.19 -17.11
N GLU A 18 -9.02 28.68 -16.11
CA GLU A 18 -8.66 30.10 -16.01
C GLU A 18 -7.15 30.27 -15.79
N CYS A 19 -6.42 30.47 -16.89
CA CYS A 19 -5.08 31.03 -16.87
C CYS A 19 -5.20 32.56 -16.80
N SER A 20 -4.85 33.15 -15.66
CA SER A 20 -4.79 34.61 -15.51
C SER A 20 -3.45 35.13 -16.05
N ASP A 21 -3.46 35.64 -17.28
CA ASP A 21 -2.43 36.53 -17.82
C ASP A 21 -2.72 37.97 -17.33
N SER A 22 -1.78 38.53 -16.58
CA SER A 22 -1.78 39.95 -16.24
C SER A 22 -0.44 40.57 -16.64
N SER A 23 -0.33 40.91 -17.92
CA SER A 23 0.65 41.87 -18.41
C SER A 23 0.19 43.30 -18.10
N THR A 24 0.94 44.02 -17.26
CA THR A 24 0.90 45.49 -17.20
C THR A 24 2.34 45.98 -17.08
N GLY A 25 2.76 46.79 -18.05
CA GLY A 25 4.14 47.23 -18.20
C GLY A 25 4.50 48.45 -17.36
N GLY A 26 5.80 48.49 -17.02
CA GLY A 26 6.67 49.67 -17.01
C GLY A 26 6.44 50.72 -15.91
N ASP A 27 7.32 50.72 -14.90
CA ASP A 27 7.95 51.97 -14.46
C ASP A 27 9.34 51.68 -13.86
N ASP A 28 10.31 52.45 -14.34
CA ASP A 28 11.74 52.33 -14.06
C ASP A 28 12.07 52.98 -12.72
N ASN A 29 12.65 52.24 -11.78
CA ASN A 29 13.44 52.82 -10.70
C ASN A 29 14.61 51.89 -10.37
N GLU A 30 15.81 52.33 -10.74
CA GLU A 30 17.09 51.81 -10.28
C GLU A 30 17.24 52.14 -8.79
N ASP A 31 17.11 51.13 -7.94
CA ASP A 31 17.67 51.17 -6.58
C ASP A 31 18.37 49.83 -6.32
N ASP A 32 19.70 49.87 -6.43
CA ASP A 32 20.63 48.78 -6.12
C ASP A 32 20.61 48.47 -4.61
N THR A 33 19.53 47.85 -4.14
CA THR A 33 19.52 47.21 -2.83
C THR A 33 19.96 45.76 -2.99
N GLN A 34 21.25 45.55 -2.71
CA GLN A 34 21.95 44.27 -2.72
C GLN A 34 21.24 43.24 -1.81
N CYS A 35 20.32 42.46 -2.40
CA CYS A 35 19.69 41.32 -1.74
C CYS A 35 20.75 40.23 -1.57
N SER A 36 21.41 40.23 -0.41
CA SER A 36 22.22 39.11 0.06
C SER A 36 21.31 37.90 0.20
N ARG A 37 21.18 37.12 -0.87
CA ARG A 37 20.58 35.78 -0.81
C ARG A 37 21.49 34.95 0.08
N GLU A 38 21.10 34.77 1.33
CA GLU A 38 21.73 33.81 2.22
C GLU A 38 21.79 32.46 1.50
N PHE A 39 23.02 31.99 1.31
CA PHE A 39 23.30 30.75 0.63
C PHE A 39 22.78 29.61 1.50
N GLN A 40 21.52 29.24 1.34
CA GLN A 40 20.99 28.08 2.04
C GLN A 40 21.77 26.85 1.57
N PRO A 41 22.39 26.08 2.48
CA PRO A 41 23.16 24.92 2.09
C PRO A 41 22.20 23.96 1.37
N ARG A 42 22.54 23.62 0.13
CA ARG A 42 21.79 22.61 -0.62
C ARG A 42 21.82 21.34 0.21
N GLY A 43 20.63 20.77 0.47
CA GLY A 43 20.49 19.48 1.14
C GLY A 43 21.32 18.39 0.42
N PRO A 44 21.58 17.26 1.09
CA PRO A 44 22.43 16.21 0.55
C PRO A 44 21.94 15.77 -0.85
N ILE A 45 22.84 15.89 -1.84
CA ILE A 45 22.61 15.42 -3.21
C ILE A 45 22.98 13.94 -3.25
N TRP A 46 21.99 13.08 -3.47
CA TRP A 46 22.22 11.65 -3.70
C TRP A 46 23.04 11.47 -4.97
N LYS A 47 24.24 10.90 -4.83
CA LYS A 47 25.09 10.52 -5.97
C LYS A 47 24.87 9.04 -6.26
N VAL A 48 24.74 8.70 -7.54
CA VAL A 48 24.81 7.31 -7.97
C VAL A 48 26.24 6.84 -7.73
N ALA A 49 26.39 5.81 -6.90
CA ALA A 49 27.65 5.13 -6.67
C ALA A 49 27.56 3.72 -7.25
N ASP A 50 28.66 3.23 -7.82
CA ASP A 50 28.72 1.86 -8.30
C ASP A 50 28.51 0.90 -7.13
N PHE A 51 27.48 0.07 -7.25
CA PHE A 51 27.20 -0.95 -6.26
C PHE A 51 28.30 -2.00 -6.30
N SER A 52 29.15 -1.98 -5.28
CA SER A 52 30.13 -3.05 -5.03
C SER A 52 29.52 -4.02 -4.01
N PRO A 53 28.93 -5.15 -4.43
CA PRO A 53 28.36 -6.11 -3.50
C PRO A 53 29.45 -6.61 -2.55
N ARG A 54 29.38 -6.22 -1.28
CA ARG A 54 30.19 -6.81 -0.20
C ARG A 54 29.62 -8.16 0.25
N CYS A 55 29.04 -8.92 -0.68
CA CYS A 55 28.37 -10.16 -0.36
C CYS A 55 29.36 -11.32 -0.51
N THR A 56 30.21 -11.53 0.50
CA THR A 56 30.99 -12.76 0.66
C THR A 56 30.12 -13.84 1.30
N LEU A 57 28.93 -14.09 0.76
CA LEU A 57 28.17 -15.28 1.10
C LEU A 57 28.79 -16.42 0.30
N ASP A 58 29.53 -17.29 0.99
CA ASP A 58 30.07 -18.53 0.44
C ASP A 58 29.00 -19.21 -0.43
N THR A 59 29.22 -19.14 -1.73
CA THR A 59 28.23 -19.55 -2.74
C THR A 59 28.34 -21.05 -2.98
N THR A 60 28.25 -21.85 -1.92
CA THR A 60 27.81 -23.23 -2.07
C THR A 60 26.29 -23.21 -2.05
N PRO A 61 25.60 -23.31 -3.20
CA PRO A 61 24.15 -23.44 -3.19
C PRO A 61 23.80 -24.69 -2.36
N PRO A 62 22.93 -24.57 -1.34
CA PRO A 62 22.51 -25.72 -0.58
C PRO A 62 21.92 -26.75 -1.55
N GLN A 63 22.38 -28.01 -1.44
CA GLN A 63 21.90 -29.14 -2.24
C GLN A 63 20.37 -29.11 -2.27
N VAL A 64 19.80 -28.81 -3.44
CA VAL A 64 18.36 -28.58 -3.59
C VAL A 64 17.67 -29.93 -3.74
N HIS A 65 17.30 -30.53 -2.61
CA HIS A 65 16.48 -31.73 -2.56
C HIS A 65 15.12 -31.46 -3.26
N SER A 66 14.62 -32.45 -4.02
CA SER A 66 13.52 -32.35 -4.98
C SER A 66 12.13 -31.91 -4.47
N ASN A 67 11.99 -31.47 -3.21
CA ASN A 67 10.75 -30.93 -2.66
C ASN A 67 10.70 -29.38 -2.70
N ARG A 68 10.87 -28.80 -3.90
CA ARG A 68 11.00 -27.33 -4.07
C ARG A 68 9.82 -26.51 -3.55
N LEU A 69 8.58 -27.03 -3.56
CA LEU A 69 7.42 -26.28 -3.04
C LEU A 69 7.40 -26.26 -1.51
N CYS A 70 7.65 -27.41 -0.88
CA CYS A 70 7.83 -27.51 0.57
C CYS A 70 8.97 -26.60 1.01
N LEU A 71 10.05 -26.52 0.23
CA LEU A 71 11.18 -25.64 0.50
C LEU A 71 10.79 -24.15 0.43
N ARG A 72 10.07 -23.69 -0.62
CA ARG A 72 9.66 -22.28 -0.75
C ARG A 72 8.73 -21.84 0.39
N PHE A 73 7.72 -22.65 0.69
CA PHE A 73 6.81 -22.37 1.79
C PHE A 73 7.53 -22.45 3.15
N ALA A 74 8.43 -23.43 3.35
CA ALA A 74 9.23 -23.53 4.57
C ALA A 74 10.16 -22.33 4.77
N TYR A 75 10.74 -21.78 3.70
CA TYR A 75 11.49 -20.53 3.79
C TYR A 75 10.58 -19.36 4.18
N PHE A 76 9.39 -19.25 3.60
CA PHE A 76 8.44 -18.21 3.97
C PHE A 76 8.04 -18.30 5.45
N THR A 77 7.66 -19.49 5.91
CA THR A 77 7.24 -19.71 7.31
C THR A 77 8.39 -19.58 8.31
N LYS A 78 9.65 -19.73 7.88
CA LYS A 78 10.82 -19.42 8.71
C LYS A 78 10.88 -17.95 9.12
N TYR A 79 10.50 -17.03 8.22
CA TYR A 79 10.51 -15.59 8.50
C TYR A 79 9.16 -15.10 9.04
N PHE A 80 8.06 -15.72 8.62
CA PHE A 80 6.71 -15.38 9.04
C PHE A 80 6.05 -16.59 9.74
N PRO A 81 6.47 -16.91 10.97
CA PRO A 81 5.90 -18.02 11.73
C PRO A 81 4.44 -17.74 12.11
N GLU A 82 3.70 -18.78 12.50
CA GLU A 82 2.30 -18.63 12.94
C GLU A 82 2.13 -17.63 14.10
N THR A 83 3.12 -17.56 14.99
CA THR A 83 3.15 -16.59 16.10
C THR A 83 3.16 -15.14 15.62
N PHE A 84 3.85 -14.84 14.53
CA PHE A 84 3.84 -13.52 13.91
C PHE A 84 2.43 -13.14 13.44
N TRP A 85 1.75 -14.07 12.76
CA TRP A 85 0.39 -13.82 12.25
C TRP A 85 -0.64 -13.67 13.37
N LYS A 86 -0.47 -14.39 14.49
CA LYS A 86 -1.29 -14.22 15.70
C LYS A 86 -1.09 -12.86 16.32
N LEU A 87 0.17 -12.44 16.53
CA LEU A 87 0.52 -11.12 17.04
C LEU A 87 -0.13 -10.01 16.19
N CYS A 88 0.07 -10.03 14.87
CA CYS A 88 -0.49 -9.02 13.97
C CYS A 88 -2.03 -8.99 13.98
N ALA A 89 -2.69 -10.16 14.07
CA ALA A 89 -4.14 -10.24 14.01
C ALA A 89 -4.78 -9.84 15.35
N GLU A 90 -4.36 -10.46 16.45
CA GLU A 90 -5.02 -10.41 17.75
C GLU A 90 -4.59 -9.19 18.57
N GLU A 91 -3.28 -8.96 18.69
CA GLU A 91 -2.73 -7.94 19.56
C GLU A 91 -2.77 -6.56 18.91
N GLU A 92 -2.57 -6.50 17.59
CA GLU A 92 -2.42 -5.23 16.87
C GLU A 92 -3.70 -4.81 16.13
N THR A 93 -4.08 -5.57 15.10
CA THR A 93 -5.16 -5.18 14.17
C THR A 93 -6.53 -5.19 14.84
N ASN A 94 -6.85 -6.23 15.62
CA ASN A 94 -8.13 -6.30 16.31
C ASN A 94 -8.26 -5.22 17.39
N LEU A 95 -7.20 -4.93 18.13
CA LEU A 95 -7.17 -3.86 19.13
C LEU A 95 -7.38 -2.50 18.46
N TYR A 96 -6.65 -2.22 17.38
CA TYR A 96 -6.80 -0.99 16.60
C TYR A 96 -8.22 -0.82 16.05
N SER A 97 -8.82 -1.88 15.53
CA SER A 97 -10.19 -1.82 15.00
C SER A 97 -11.22 -1.46 16.07
N VAL A 98 -11.09 -1.98 17.30
CA VAL A 98 -11.98 -1.67 18.43
C VAL A 98 -11.87 -0.20 18.82
N GLN A 99 -10.65 0.34 18.86
CA GLN A 99 -10.41 1.74 19.20
C GLN A 99 -10.94 2.68 18.13
N THR A 100 -10.72 2.36 16.86
CA THR A 100 -11.11 3.20 15.73
C THR A 100 -12.62 3.17 15.47
N ARG A 101 -13.30 2.04 15.74
CA ARG A 101 -14.69 1.81 15.34
C ARG A 101 -15.69 1.74 16.49
N ALA A 102 -15.48 2.50 17.56
CA ALA A 102 -16.39 2.55 18.71
C ALA A 102 -16.81 1.15 19.19
N HIS A 103 -15.81 0.31 19.50
CA HIS A 103 -15.95 -1.07 19.95
C HIS A 103 -16.38 -2.14 18.92
N ARG A 104 -16.41 -1.83 17.63
CA ARG A 104 -16.59 -2.85 16.58
C ARG A 104 -15.26 -3.41 16.09
N SER A 105 -14.93 -4.62 16.53
CA SER A 105 -13.75 -5.34 16.05
C SER A 105 -13.96 -5.94 14.65
N VAL A 106 -12.92 -5.89 13.82
CA VAL A 106 -12.88 -6.63 12.53
C VAL A 106 -12.81 -8.15 12.74
N ARG A 107 -12.49 -8.61 13.97
CA ARG A 107 -12.42 -10.04 14.36
C ARG A 107 -11.59 -10.88 13.38
N THR A 108 -10.38 -10.40 13.11
CA THR A 108 -9.42 -11.07 12.21
C THR A 108 -8.74 -12.22 12.95
N SER A 109 -8.50 -13.34 12.26
CA SER A 109 -7.65 -14.43 12.76
C SER A 109 -6.30 -14.46 12.03
N ALA A 110 -5.33 -15.17 12.59
CA ALA A 110 -4.03 -15.41 11.94
C ALA A 110 -4.17 -15.99 10.52
N SER A 111 -5.17 -16.84 10.28
CA SER A 111 -5.46 -17.40 8.94
C SER A 111 -5.90 -16.30 7.97
N GLU A 112 -6.80 -15.42 8.40
CA GLU A 112 -7.28 -14.30 7.58
C GLU A 112 -6.15 -13.31 7.27
N MET A 113 -5.25 -13.07 8.23
CA MET A 113 -4.07 -12.24 8.02
C MET A 113 -3.09 -12.88 7.02
N THR A 114 -2.89 -14.18 7.11
CA THR A 114 -2.04 -14.93 6.15
C THR A 114 -2.63 -14.87 4.74
N LYS A 115 -3.96 -15.03 4.60
CA LYS A 115 -4.65 -14.85 3.31
C LYS A 115 -4.51 -13.43 2.77
N LEU A 116 -4.63 -12.41 3.63
CA LEU A 116 -4.44 -11.01 3.24
C LEU A 116 -3.04 -10.79 2.65
N ALA A 117 -2.00 -11.33 3.29
CA ALA A 117 -0.62 -11.26 2.80
C ALA A 117 -0.44 -12.03 1.48
N GLY A 118 -1.02 -13.23 1.36
CA GLY A 118 -1.01 -14.02 0.12
C GLY A 118 -1.69 -13.29 -1.04
N ILE A 119 -2.82 -12.62 -0.78
CA ILE A 119 -3.51 -11.80 -1.78
C ILE A 119 -2.63 -10.61 -2.20
N HIS A 120 -1.95 -9.92 -1.27
CA HIS A 120 -1.01 -8.85 -1.63
C HIS A 120 0.16 -9.34 -2.48
N LEU A 121 0.70 -10.52 -2.19
CA LEU A 121 1.74 -11.13 -3.01
C LEU A 121 1.23 -11.41 -4.43
N LEU A 122 0.04 -12.00 -4.55
CA LEU A 122 -0.61 -12.24 -5.85
C LEU A 122 -0.89 -10.93 -6.61
N MET A 123 -1.30 -9.88 -5.90
CA MET A 123 -1.52 -8.57 -6.50
C MET A 123 -0.22 -7.97 -7.03
N GLY A 124 0.89 -8.13 -6.31
CA GLY A 124 2.22 -7.72 -6.78
C GLY A 124 2.68 -8.50 -8.03
N LEU A 125 2.28 -9.76 -8.17
CA LEU A 125 2.62 -10.59 -9.33
C LEU A 125 1.76 -10.27 -10.57
N LEU A 126 0.46 -10.02 -10.37
CA LEU A 126 -0.49 -9.81 -11.46
C LEU A 126 -0.64 -8.32 -11.86
N ALA A 127 -0.34 -7.42 -10.93
CA ALA A 127 -0.27 -5.96 -11.13
C ALA A 127 -1.43 -5.36 -11.95
N LEU A 128 -2.68 -5.71 -11.61
CA LEU A 128 -3.84 -5.08 -12.26
C LEU A 128 -3.89 -3.58 -11.91
N PRO A 129 -4.31 -2.72 -12.85
CA PRO A 129 -4.26 -1.26 -12.68
C PRO A 129 -5.14 -0.75 -11.54
N ARG A 130 -6.17 -1.50 -11.15
CA ARG A 130 -7.05 -1.16 -10.03
C ARG A 130 -7.27 -2.40 -9.16
N ALA A 131 -7.05 -2.27 -7.85
CA ALA A 131 -7.26 -3.36 -6.90
C ALA A 131 -8.69 -3.92 -6.91
N ARG A 132 -9.70 -3.12 -7.27
CA ARG A 132 -11.10 -3.60 -7.37
C ARG A 132 -11.31 -4.62 -8.50
N LEU A 133 -10.41 -4.67 -9.50
CA LEU A 133 -10.54 -5.59 -10.64
C LEU A 133 -10.34 -7.06 -10.27
N TYR A 134 -9.63 -7.36 -9.18
CA TYR A 134 -9.44 -8.72 -8.68
C TYR A 134 -10.76 -9.41 -8.28
N TRP A 135 -11.82 -8.62 -8.05
CA TRP A 135 -13.17 -9.08 -7.73
C TRP A 135 -14.22 -8.70 -8.79
N SER A 136 -13.79 -8.21 -9.96
CA SER A 136 -14.72 -7.85 -11.05
C SER A 136 -15.27 -9.10 -11.73
N ARG A 137 -16.52 -9.08 -12.20
CA ARG A 137 -17.11 -10.26 -12.90
C ARG A 137 -16.34 -10.67 -14.17
N ILE A 138 -15.65 -9.73 -14.81
CA ILE A 138 -14.95 -9.94 -16.09
C ILE A 138 -13.51 -10.41 -15.88
N SER A 139 -12.83 -9.86 -14.86
CA SER A 139 -11.40 -10.06 -14.62
C SER A 139 -11.10 -10.63 -13.23
N ALA A 140 -12.09 -11.22 -12.56
CA ALA A 140 -11.91 -11.80 -11.23
C ALA A 140 -10.86 -12.90 -11.31
N ILE A 141 -10.00 -12.90 -10.31
CA ILE A 141 -9.04 -13.98 -10.11
C ILE A 141 -9.66 -14.90 -9.06
N PRO A 142 -10.06 -16.13 -9.42
CA PRO A 142 -10.77 -17.04 -8.50
C PRO A 142 -10.01 -17.23 -7.18
N LEU A 143 -8.68 -17.35 -7.27
CA LEU A 143 -7.79 -17.48 -6.12
C LEU A 143 -7.90 -16.32 -5.11
N VAL A 144 -8.28 -15.12 -5.54
CA VAL A 144 -8.48 -13.96 -4.65
C VAL A 144 -9.95 -13.87 -4.24
N ALA A 145 -10.86 -13.95 -5.21
CA ALA A 145 -12.29 -13.71 -5.01
C ALA A 145 -12.98 -14.77 -4.13
N GLU A 146 -12.52 -16.03 -4.17
CA GLU A 146 -13.06 -17.11 -3.35
C GLU A 146 -12.58 -17.07 -1.89
N ASN A 147 -11.39 -16.49 -1.65
CA ASN A 147 -10.78 -16.46 -0.32
C ASN A 147 -11.34 -15.35 0.58
N LYS A 148 -11.61 -14.17 0.01
CA LYS A 148 -12.13 -13.02 0.77
C LYS A 148 -12.99 -12.15 -0.14
N THR A 149 -14.09 -11.60 0.38
CA THR A 149 -14.89 -10.66 -0.40
C THR A 149 -14.14 -9.34 -0.57
N ARG A 150 -14.45 -8.62 -1.65
CA ARG A 150 -13.86 -7.31 -1.95
C ARG A 150 -13.90 -6.38 -0.74
N ASP A 151 -15.08 -6.22 -0.17
CA ASP A 151 -15.31 -5.24 0.89
C ASP A 151 -14.61 -5.66 2.18
N GLN A 152 -14.66 -6.95 2.53
CA GLN A 152 -13.89 -7.47 3.67
C GLN A 152 -12.38 -7.29 3.49
N PHE A 153 -11.86 -7.42 2.28
CA PHE A 153 -10.45 -7.18 2.00
C PHE A 153 -10.06 -5.72 2.22
N PHE A 154 -10.81 -4.77 1.66
CA PHE A 154 -10.52 -3.34 1.84
C PHE A 154 -10.72 -2.90 3.29
N ASP A 155 -11.74 -3.43 3.95
CA ASP A 155 -12.03 -3.19 5.35
C ASP A 155 -10.87 -3.64 6.25
N LEU A 156 -10.43 -4.88 6.06
CA LEU A 156 -9.29 -5.44 6.80
C LEU A 156 -7.99 -4.68 6.49
N ARG A 157 -7.73 -4.37 5.21
CA ARG A 157 -6.54 -3.62 4.79
C ARG A 157 -6.49 -2.24 5.43
N GLY A 158 -7.64 -1.56 5.54
CA GLY A 158 -7.70 -0.23 6.15
C GLY A 158 -7.43 -0.23 7.65
N MET A 159 -7.72 -1.34 8.33
CA MET A 159 -7.55 -1.48 9.79
C MET A 159 -6.25 -2.19 10.16
N LEU A 160 -5.40 -2.52 9.20
CA LEU A 160 -4.15 -3.25 9.43
C LEU A 160 -3.18 -2.40 10.27
N HIS A 161 -2.77 -2.93 11.41
CA HIS A 161 -1.83 -2.29 12.32
C HIS A 161 -0.74 -3.27 12.75
N PHE A 162 0.46 -2.76 13.05
CA PHE A 162 1.65 -3.56 13.39
C PHE A 162 2.37 -3.07 14.65
N VAL A 163 1.87 -2.04 15.32
CA VAL A 163 2.51 -1.39 16.46
C VAL A 163 1.51 -1.26 17.60
N ASP A 164 1.88 -1.68 18.80
CA ASP A 164 0.96 -1.62 19.93
C ASP A 164 0.58 -0.16 20.24
N ILE A 165 -0.65 0.18 19.91
CA ILE A 165 -1.25 1.50 20.15
C ILE A 165 -1.34 1.83 21.63
N THR A 166 -1.41 0.83 22.52
CA THR A 166 -1.44 1.06 23.98
C THR A 166 -0.07 1.46 24.52
N GLN A 167 1.01 0.98 23.91
CA GLN A 167 2.38 1.34 24.29
C GLN A 167 2.76 2.75 23.81
N THR A 168 2.18 3.23 22.71
CA THR A 168 2.56 4.52 22.13
C THR A 168 2.08 5.75 22.89
N GLY A 169 1.21 5.62 23.90
CA GLY A 169 0.73 6.76 24.70
C GLY A 169 -0.02 7.83 23.90
N ILE A 170 -0.35 7.57 22.63
CA ILE A 170 -1.15 8.45 21.78
C ILE A 170 -2.61 8.10 22.05
N THR A 171 -3.13 8.58 23.17
CA THR A 171 -4.57 8.68 23.39
C THR A 171 -5.05 9.98 22.75
N ASN A 172 -5.94 9.89 21.76
CA ASN A 172 -6.68 11.04 21.24
C ASN A 172 -7.58 11.67 22.32
#